data_AF-A0A359CIN0-F1
#
_entry.id   AF-A0A359CIN0-F1
#
_cell.length_a   1.000
_cell.length_b   1.000
_cell.length_c   1.000
_cell.angle_alpha   90.00
_cell.angle_beta   90.00
_cell.angle_gamma   90.00
#
_symmetry.space_group_name_H-M   'P 1'
#
loop_
_entity.id
_entity.type
_entity.pdbx_description
1 polymer ?
#
loop_
_entity_poly.entity_id
_entity_poly.type
_entity_poly.pdbx_seq_one_letter_code
_entity_poly.pdbx_strand_id
1 'polypeptide(L)'
;NPYTVSDAKSRQGGTDVWVKGYIVGYYTGTKYTSFKNNNEDTGCTNIALATSPTETEATNTFPVELKKETIRTALNLKENPENFKKEVIVQGNLEKYFSLPGLKSLSNYKFVK
;
A
#
# COMPACT_ATOMS: atom_id res chain seq x y z
N ASN A 1 -1.51 -8.69 -16.50
CA ASN A 1 -1.20 -7.28 -16.22
C ASN A 1 -1.70 -6.92 -14.84
N PRO A 2 -0.89 -6.29 -13.98
CA PRO A 2 -1.35 -5.82 -12.67
C PRO A 2 -2.41 -4.72 -12.84
N TYR A 3 -3.37 -4.67 -11.92
CA TYR A 3 -4.31 -3.55 -11.80
C TYR A 3 -3.58 -2.27 -11.40
N THR A 4 -4.02 -1.13 -11.91
CA THR A 4 -3.65 0.14 -11.30
C THR A 4 -4.32 0.29 -9.93
N VAL A 5 -3.84 1.21 -9.10
CA VAL A 5 -4.54 1.55 -7.84
C VAL A 5 -6.00 1.93 -8.10
N SER A 6 -6.28 2.70 -9.15
CA SER A 6 -7.64 3.11 -9.51
C SER A 6 -8.51 1.90 -9.88
N ASP A 7 -7.99 0.98 -10.70
CA ASP A 7 -8.69 -0.25 -11.07
C ASP A 7 -8.98 -1.11 -9.83
N ALA A 8 -7.99 -1.30 -8.96
CA ALA A 8 -8.12 -2.10 -7.73
C ALA A 8 -9.17 -1.54 -6.76
N LYS A 9 -9.29 -0.21 -6.66
CA LYS A 9 -10.35 0.45 -5.88
C LYS A 9 -11.75 0.15 -6.42
N SER A 10 -11.90 0.05 -7.74
CA SER A 10 -13.19 -0.25 -8.39
C SER A 10 -13.56 -1.74 -8.41
N ARG A 11 -12.59 -2.65 -8.20
CA ARG A 11 -12.73 -4.11 -8.37
C ARG A 11 -12.66 -4.89 -7.05
N GLN A 12 -13.13 -4.30 -5.94
CA GLN A 12 -13.08 -4.91 -4.61
C GLN A 12 -13.74 -6.30 -4.56
N GLY A 13 -13.26 -7.16 -3.65
CA GLY A 13 -13.70 -8.55 -3.54
C GLY A 13 -12.91 -9.55 -4.39
N GLY A 14 -12.00 -9.08 -5.24
CA GLY A 14 -11.06 -9.94 -5.97
C GLY A 14 -9.99 -10.55 -5.04
N THR A 15 -9.62 -11.80 -5.29
CA THR A 15 -8.60 -12.54 -4.54
C THR A 15 -7.36 -12.80 -5.39
N ASP A 16 -6.19 -12.87 -4.75
CA ASP A 16 -4.90 -13.15 -5.37
C ASP A 16 -4.54 -12.27 -6.59
N VAL A 17 -4.96 -11.01 -6.55
CA VAL A 17 -4.75 -10.06 -7.65
C VAL A 17 -3.47 -9.25 -7.47
N TRP A 18 -2.87 -8.90 -8.60
CA TRP A 18 -1.70 -8.02 -8.64
C TRP A 18 -2.13 -6.56 -8.78
N VAL A 19 -1.59 -5.69 -7.92
CA VAL A 19 -1.83 -4.23 -7.93
C VAL A 19 -0.50 -3.51 -8.04
N LYS A 20 -0.43 -2.52 -8.94
CA LYS A 20 0.73 -1.65 -9.16
C LYS A 20 0.43 -0.24 -8.66
N GLY A 21 1.36 0.34 -7.90
CA GLY A 21 1.28 1.72 -7.44
C GLY A 21 2.57 2.21 -6.78
N TYR A 22 2.58 3.47 -6.39
CA TYR A 22 3.70 4.10 -5.69
C TYR A 22 3.48 4.07 -4.18
N ILE A 23 4.52 3.77 -3.40
CA ILE A 23 4.46 3.86 -1.94
C ILE A 23 4.52 5.34 -1.55
N VAL A 24 3.39 5.89 -1.10
CA VAL A 24 3.26 7.33 -0.79
C VAL A 24 3.16 7.61 0.71
N GLY A 25 3.37 6.61 1.57
CA GLY A 25 3.39 6.82 3.01
C GLY A 25 2.80 5.65 3.78
N TYR A 26 2.17 5.97 4.91
CA TYR A 26 1.63 4.99 5.86
C TYR A 26 0.48 5.59 6.68
N TYR A 27 -0.14 4.79 7.54
CA TYR A 27 -1.22 5.20 8.44
C TYR A 27 -0.82 4.95 9.89
N THR A 28 -1.07 5.92 10.77
CA THR A 28 -0.77 5.85 12.21
C THR A 28 -1.91 5.28 13.05
N GLY A 29 -3.11 5.17 12.49
CA GLY A 29 -4.32 4.72 13.19
C GLY A 29 -5.10 3.67 12.40
N THR A 30 -6.43 3.66 12.58
CA THR A 30 -7.34 2.66 11.99
C THR A 30 -8.25 3.22 10.91
N LYS A 31 -8.08 4.49 10.53
CA LYS A 31 -8.89 5.20 9.52
C LYS A 31 -7.98 5.93 8.55
N TYR A 32 -8.47 6.16 7.32
CA TYR A 32 -7.70 6.88 6.29
C TYR A 32 -7.27 8.29 6.71
N THR A 33 -8.01 8.95 7.61
CA THR A 33 -7.65 10.26 8.14
C THR A 33 -6.35 10.27 8.94
N SER A 34 -5.81 9.09 9.29
CA SER A 34 -4.51 8.93 9.94
C SER A 34 -3.33 8.78 8.95
N PHE A 35 -3.59 8.99 7.66
CA PHE A 35 -2.57 8.96 6.62
C PHE A 35 -1.47 10.00 6.86
N LYS A 36 -0.23 9.60 6.62
CA LYS A 36 0.96 10.45 6.61
C LYS A 36 1.71 10.23 5.31
N ASN A 37 1.88 11.31 4.54
CA ASN A 37 2.64 11.34 3.28
C ASN A 37 4.14 11.56 3.51
N ASN A 38 4.75 10.75 4.37
CA ASN A 38 6.19 10.77 4.62
C ASN A 38 6.67 9.37 5.01
N ASN A 39 7.96 9.25 5.28
CA ASN A 39 8.62 8.05 5.79
C ASN A 39 9.26 8.27 7.16
N GLU A 40 8.80 9.29 7.90
CA GLU A 40 9.28 9.63 9.25
C GLU A 40 8.37 9.02 10.30
N ASP A 41 8.92 8.55 11.43
CA ASP A 41 8.17 7.98 12.56
C ASP A 41 7.17 6.87 12.19
N THR A 42 7.51 6.09 11.16
CA THR A 42 6.58 5.11 10.58
C THR A 42 6.44 3.85 11.42
N GLY A 43 5.28 3.20 11.27
CA GLY A 43 5.09 1.81 11.69
C GLY A 43 5.50 0.82 10.61
N CYS A 44 5.62 -0.46 11.00
CA CYS A 44 5.97 -1.53 10.06
C CYS A 44 4.76 -2.26 9.46
N THR A 45 3.53 -1.98 9.90
CA THR A 45 2.38 -2.87 9.66
C THR A 45 1.57 -2.56 8.41
N ASN A 46 1.84 -1.45 7.75
CA ASN A 46 1.09 -0.99 6.59
C ASN A 46 1.91 -0.03 5.73
N ILE A 47 1.49 0.12 4.48
CA ILE A 47 1.91 1.17 3.55
C ILE A 47 0.68 1.71 2.82
N ALA A 48 0.77 2.94 2.32
CA ALA A 48 -0.22 3.55 1.46
C ALA A 48 0.30 3.56 0.01
N LEU A 49 -0.48 2.98 -0.92
CA LEU A 49 -0.21 3.09 -2.34
C LEU A 49 -1.04 4.20 -2.99
N ALA A 50 -0.54 4.78 -4.08
CA ALA A 50 -1.32 5.68 -4.93
C ALA A 50 -0.91 5.55 -6.40
N THR A 51 -1.69 6.18 -7.28
CA THR A 51 -1.40 6.22 -8.73
C THR A 51 -0.22 7.14 -9.07
N SER A 52 0.06 8.15 -8.22
CA SER A 52 1.17 9.10 -8.40
C SER A 52 2.12 9.04 -7.19
N PRO A 53 3.44 9.19 -7.36
CA PRO A 53 4.40 9.25 -6.26
C PRO A 53 4.29 10.52 -5.41
N THR A 54 3.55 11.54 -5.86
CA THR A 54 3.36 12.82 -5.16
C THR A 54 1.95 12.98 -4.59
N GLU A 55 1.15 11.91 -4.53
CA GLU A 55 -0.19 11.96 -3.95
C GLU A 55 -0.16 12.32 -2.47
N THR A 56 -0.95 13.30 -2.05
CA THR A 56 -1.06 13.78 -0.67
C THR A 56 -2.47 13.59 -0.08
N GLU A 57 -3.47 13.34 -0.91
CA GLU A 57 -4.86 13.21 -0.48
C GLU A 57 -5.16 11.80 0.02
N ALA A 58 -5.49 11.71 1.31
CA ALA A 58 -5.73 10.43 1.98
C ALA A 58 -6.83 9.59 1.29
N THR A 59 -7.87 10.21 0.74
CA THR A 59 -8.97 9.51 0.03
C THR A 59 -8.55 8.88 -1.28
N ASN A 60 -7.46 9.37 -1.89
CA ASN A 60 -6.91 8.85 -3.13
C ASN A 60 -5.98 7.66 -2.91
N THR A 61 -5.46 7.50 -1.69
CA THR A 61 -4.60 6.37 -1.32
C THR A 61 -5.32 5.03 -1.35
N PHE A 62 -4.51 3.96 -1.29
CA PHE A 62 -4.91 2.58 -1.29
C PHE A 62 -4.11 1.83 -0.22
N PRO A 63 -4.72 1.55 0.94
CA PRO A 63 -4.03 0.96 2.07
C PRO A 63 -3.69 -0.51 1.85
N VAL A 64 -2.47 -0.89 2.19
CA VAL A 64 -1.96 -2.25 2.07
C VAL A 64 -1.51 -2.77 3.44
N GLU A 65 -2.04 -3.90 3.85
CA GLU A 65 -1.65 -4.57 5.09
C GLU A 65 -0.34 -5.35 4.91
N LEU A 66 0.62 -5.11 5.81
CA LEU A 66 1.85 -5.88 5.90
C LEU A 66 1.76 -6.80 7.13
N LYS A 67 1.38 -8.07 6.98
CA LYS A 67 1.42 -9.07 8.06
C LYS A 67 2.86 -9.42 8.47
N LYS A 68 3.07 -10.04 9.64
CA LYS A 68 4.42 -10.25 10.20
C LYS A 68 5.14 -11.39 9.48
N GLU A 69 5.68 -11.08 8.30
CA GLU A 69 6.37 -12.01 7.41
C GLU A 69 7.46 -11.26 6.62
N THR A 70 8.21 -11.97 5.77
CA THR A 70 9.33 -11.42 4.97
C THR A 70 8.92 -10.20 4.13
N ILE A 71 7.69 -10.18 3.60
CA ILE A 71 7.17 -9.05 2.81
C ILE A 71 7.11 -7.76 3.63
N ARG A 72 6.77 -7.85 4.92
CA ARG A 72 6.76 -6.69 5.81
C ARG A 72 8.14 -6.08 5.93
N THR A 73 9.13 -6.90 6.27
CA THR A 73 10.52 -6.46 6.42
C THR A 73 11.06 -5.83 5.14
N ALA A 74 10.63 -6.30 3.97
CA ALA A 74 11.08 -5.73 2.70
C ALA A 74 10.38 -4.41 2.29
N LEU A 75 9.09 -4.24 2.62
CA LEU A 75 8.29 -3.13 2.09
C LEU A 75 8.09 -1.97 3.07
N ASN A 76 8.20 -2.20 4.38
CA ASN A 76 7.86 -1.18 5.36
C ASN A 76 8.83 0.01 5.33
N LEU A 77 8.29 1.23 5.52
CA LEU A 77 9.06 2.47 5.45
C LEU A 77 9.97 2.71 6.67
N LYS A 78 9.73 2.05 7.81
CA LYS A 78 10.56 2.21 9.01
C LYS A 78 11.94 1.60 8.81
N GLU A 79 11.99 0.39 8.26
CA GLU A 79 13.24 -0.33 7.99
C GLU A 79 13.81 0.00 6.60
N ASN A 80 12.96 0.44 5.66
CA ASN A 80 13.35 0.75 4.27
C ASN A 80 12.82 2.14 3.87
N PRO A 81 13.32 3.23 4.47
CA PRO A 81 12.86 4.59 4.17
C PRO A 81 13.00 4.96 2.69
N GLU A 82 13.96 4.35 1.98
CA GLU A 82 14.19 4.53 0.55
C GLU A 82 13.06 4.00 -0.33
N ASN A 83 12.14 3.19 0.21
CA ASN A 83 10.97 2.72 -0.53
C ASN A 83 9.91 3.81 -0.72
N PHE A 84 10.02 4.92 0.00
CA PHE A 84 9.15 6.07 -0.21
C PHE A 84 9.25 6.57 -1.66
N LYS A 85 8.10 6.76 -2.30
CA LYS A 85 7.91 7.11 -3.71
C LYS A 85 8.39 6.07 -4.73
N LYS A 86 8.85 4.88 -4.31
CA LYS A 86 9.13 3.78 -5.26
C LYS A 86 7.84 3.17 -5.79
N GLU A 87 7.88 2.76 -7.06
CA GLU A 87 6.81 1.98 -7.67
C GLU A 87 6.99 0.50 -7.32
N VAL A 88 5.89 -0.12 -6.89
CA VAL A 88 5.85 -1.52 -6.49
C VAL A 88 4.63 -2.20 -7.09
N ILE A 89 4.78 -3.49 -7.37
CA ILE A 89 3.71 -4.40 -7.73
C ILE A 89 3.55 -5.39 -6.56
N VAL A 90 2.36 -5.48 -5.98
CA VAL A 90 2.04 -6.36 -4.85
C VAL A 90 0.88 -7.29 -5.19
N GLN A 91 0.87 -8.49 -4.64
CA GLN A 91 -0.20 -9.48 -4.82
C GLN A 91 -0.94 -9.74 -3.53
N GLY A 92 -2.27 -9.76 -3.54
CA GLY A 92 -3.10 -10.07 -2.38
C GLY A 92 -4.60 -10.03 -2.66
N ASN A 93 -5.40 -9.87 -1.60
CA ASN A 93 -6.85 -9.85 -1.67
C ASN A 93 -7.40 -8.42 -1.53
N LEU A 94 -8.28 -8.02 -2.44
CA LEU A 94 -8.93 -6.71 -2.43
C LEU A 94 -10.03 -6.66 -1.38
N GLU A 95 -9.76 -5.97 -0.29
CA GLU A 95 -10.64 -5.87 0.86
C GLU A 95 -10.59 -4.44 1.43
N LYS A 96 -11.66 -4.05 2.14
CA LYS A 96 -11.66 -2.76 2.83
C LYS A 96 -10.59 -2.75 3.94
N TYR A 97 -9.80 -1.69 3.97
CA TYR A 97 -8.82 -1.44 5.02
C TYR A 97 -8.75 0.07 5.30
N PHE A 98 -8.67 0.46 6.57
CA PHE A 98 -8.73 1.87 7.02
C PHE A 98 -9.92 2.69 6.46
N SER A 99 -11.06 2.03 6.27
CA SER A 99 -12.28 2.61 5.67
C SER A 99 -12.15 3.00 4.19
N LEU A 100 -11.12 2.54 3.50
CA LEU A 100 -10.94 2.65 2.05
C LEU A 100 -10.93 1.26 1.40
N PRO A 101 -11.20 1.17 0.08
CA PRO A 101 -10.79 0.01 -0.71
C PRO A 101 -9.27 -0.19 -0.59
N GLY A 102 -8.83 -1.39 -0.24
CA GLY A 102 -7.42 -1.68 0.04
C GLY A 102 -7.01 -3.09 -0.40
N LEU A 103 -5.88 -3.54 0.13
CA LEU A 103 -5.32 -4.86 -0.12
C LEU A 103 -4.82 -5.49 1.17
N LYS A 104 -5.18 -6.74 1.40
CA LYS A 104 -4.79 -7.52 2.57
C LYS A 104 -4.21 -8.86 2.16
N SER A 105 -3.63 -9.57 3.13
CA SER A 105 -3.09 -10.92 2.94
C SER A 105 -2.12 -11.01 1.76
N LEU A 106 -1.07 -10.17 1.78
CA LEU A 106 -0.07 -10.16 0.72
C LEU A 106 0.63 -11.51 0.59
N SER A 107 0.81 -11.97 -0.64
CA SER A 107 1.51 -13.22 -0.98
C SER A 107 2.82 -12.97 -1.72
N ASN A 108 2.92 -11.91 -2.52
CA ASN A 108 4.11 -11.58 -3.32
C ASN A 108 4.29 -10.07 -3.51
N TYR A 109 5.52 -9.67 -3.87
CA TYR A 109 5.83 -8.31 -4.30
C TYR A 109 6.98 -8.27 -5.32
N LYS A 110 7.07 -7.16 -6.06
CA LYS A 110 8.18 -6.84 -6.96
C LYS A 110 8.30 -5.32 -7.09
N PHE A 111 9.49 -4.77 -6.89
CA PHE A 111 9.77 -3.38 -7.27
C PHE A 111 9.86 -3.23 -8.79
N VAL A 112 9.31 -2.14 -9.31
CA VAL A 112 9.49 -1.78 -10.73
C VAL A 112 10.90 -1.21 -10.87
N LYS A 113 11.62 -1.67 -11.90
CA LYS A 113 12.98 -1.18 -12.21
C LYS A 113 12.93 0.21 -12.83
#